data_AF-A0A6I3SLM1-F1
#
_entry.id   AF-A0A6I3SLM1-F1
#
_cell.length_a   1.000
_cell.length_b   1.000
_cell.length_c   1.000
_cell.angle_alpha   90.00
_cell.angle_beta   90.00
_cell.angle_gamma   90.00
#
_symmetry.space_group_name_H-M   'P 1'
#
loop_
_entity.id
_entity.type
_entity.pdbx_description
1 polymer ?
#
loop_
_entity_poly.entity_id
_entity_poly.type
_entity_poly.pdbx_seq_one_letter_code
_entity_poly.pdbx_strand_id
1 'polypeptide(L)'
;MCLKLLKSENGIAMVFALLITLIITAAGFTLWHVSNSDALQVERSADNAQAYYYAKSGVELAIGQIKKNIISNPDYQPSPNTYYGSLGNTSFTTAPTNPPTHSIEYKITRSGNDFTIDSKGIVRKGNSSGAEASSDAVSFTISLEQLRNSMQPGGPGNGDGPPWALFAMGVSTASNQNDISLSRTPSISGYVGTNSTRQGGVYFNPNGTQIKGKLYVGYNATDPESVVSHPSYTTLASHIMQLPVLKLSSYYDYPLPLFPNFPNNLDSKGNITTDPGVISGSVRDSNNNGIGDVTIYLSPAKPNSTAKTSVTTVNNPGWTSGHGTWTAYTTGTPQGSQELQQGTVIVTPRKDGFTFTPQSVEVTGPATNINFIGTPTIAVNTSMPINNSQTWSWKIGQDGYYDTISVTSGRKLCIDLGGGDRILRIKNLNVSQGEIFLTNTGQNGRLILYIDNSFTLGGSSQVNIGGDPNKLIMFYRGSNNINIGGSQAFVGSIFIGNNDTTKTPSDITLGGSCSFKGTLVSSGNNIIVEGGSANAVKGLIYAPKAYVQISASAVVTGSVISNICSLSGGNIDLIVGDNLLDTTTFNSLNWGSSGPPSLLAYKRDVSDDSSNRNWRVKGKWINQLAQ
;
A
#
# COMPACT_ATOMS: atom_id res chain seq x y z
N MET A 1 -65.29 -21.47 -61.72
CA MET A 1 -64.56 -20.38 -62.42
C MET A 1 -64.69 -19.11 -61.58
N CYS A 2 -63.60 -18.38 -61.38
CA CYS A 2 -63.46 -17.03 -60.80
C CYS A 2 -64.25 -16.61 -59.53
N LEU A 3 -63.57 -16.82 -58.40
CA LEU A 3 -63.13 -15.80 -57.42
C LEU A 3 -64.11 -14.89 -56.65
N LYS A 4 -63.98 -15.00 -55.32
CA LYS A 4 -64.24 -13.96 -54.32
C LYS A 4 -63.51 -12.64 -54.65
N LEU A 5 -64.15 -11.52 -54.38
CA LEU A 5 -63.49 -10.24 -54.08
C LEU A 5 -63.85 -9.79 -52.66
N LEU A 6 -63.12 -10.32 -51.68
CA LEU A 6 -63.05 -9.73 -50.35
C LEU A 6 -62.25 -8.43 -50.45
N LYS A 7 -62.85 -7.29 -50.06
CA LYS A 7 -62.09 -6.03 -49.92
C LYS A 7 -61.03 -6.22 -48.84
N SER A 8 -59.76 -6.12 -49.24
CA SER A 8 -58.61 -6.25 -48.36
C SER A 8 -58.22 -4.89 -47.80
N GLU A 9 -58.46 -4.65 -46.51
CA GLU A 9 -57.95 -3.45 -45.81
C GLU A 9 -56.48 -3.59 -45.35
N ASN A 10 -55.80 -4.66 -45.75
CA ASN A 10 -54.43 -4.96 -45.36
C ASN A 10 -53.40 -3.94 -45.91
N GLY A 11 -53.79 -3.09 -46.88
CA GLY A 11 -52.94 -2.03 -47.42
C GLY A 11 -52.78 -0.82 -46.50
N ILE A 12 -53.87 -0.31 -45.92
CA ILE A 12 -53.83 0.92 -45.12
C ILE A 12 -53.17 0.69 -43.75
N ALA A 13 -53.35 -0.50 -43.18
CA ALA A 13 -52.67 -0.93 -41.96
C ALA A 13 -51.14 -0.97 -42.12
N MET A 14 -50.63 -1.39 -43.30
CA MET A 14 -49.19 -1.35 -43.59
C MET A 14 -48.66 0.09 -43.67
N VAL A 15 -49.43 1.01 -44.28
CA VAL A 15 -49.06 2.44 -44.36
C VAL A 15 -49.02 3.07 -42.96
N PHE A 16 -50.00 2.80 -42.10
CA PHE A 16 -49.99 3.26 -40.71
C PHE A 16 -48.84 2.65 -39.90
N ALA A 17 -48.56 1.35 -40.05
CA ALA A 17 -47.43 0.70 -39.39
C ALA A 17 -46.09 1.32 -39.81
N LEU A 18 -45.87 1.53 -41.11
CA LEU A 18 -44.68 2.21 -41.63
C LEU A 18 -44.55 3.65 -41.11
N LEU A 19 -45.66 4.41 -41.05
CA LEU A 19 -45.66 5.78 -40.54
C LEU A 19 -45.31 5.82 -39.04
N ILE A 20 -45.87 4.92 -38.24
CA ILE A 20 -45.56 4.77 -36.81
C ILE A 20 -44.10 4.35 -36.62
N THR A 21 -43.60 3.38 -37.40
CA THR A 21 -42.19 2.98 -37.36
C THR A 21 -41.27 4.13 -37.75
N LEU A 22 -41.61 4.93 -38.76
CA LEU A 22 -40.84 6.12 -39.15
C LEU A 22 -40.74 7.13 -37.99
N ILE A 23 -41.87 7.42 -37.33
CA ILE A 23 -41.94 8.36 -36.19
C ILE A 23 -41.12 7.84 -35.00
N ILE A 24 -41.25 6.55 -34.67
CA ILE A 24 -40.48 5.91 -33.57
C ILE A 24 -38.98 5.92 -33.90
N THR A 25 -38.58 5.60 -35.14
CA THR A 25 -37.17 5.63 -35.56
C THR A 25 -36.61 7.04 -35.54
N ALA A 26 -37.37 8.05 -35.98
CA ALA A 26 -36.96 9.45 -35.92
C ALA A 26 -36.76 9.92 -34.46
N ALA A 27 -37.71 9.61 -33.57
CA ALA A 27 -37.60 9.92 -32.14
C ALA A 27 -36.45 9.17 -31.45
N GLY A 28 -36.25 7.89 -31.78
CA GLY A 28 -35.12 7.10 -31.27
C GLY A 28 -33.77 7.64 -31.74
N PHE A 29 -33.68 8.08 -32.99
CA PHE A 29 -32.45 8.67 -33.54
C PHE A 29 -32.12 10.03 -32.90
N THR A 30 -33.11 10.90 -32.66
CA THR A 30 -32.87 12.18 -31.98
C THR A 30 -32.44 11.98 -30.52
N LEU A 31 -33.07 11.06 -29.79
CA LEU A 31 -32.67 10.71 -28.43
C LEU A 31 -31.25 10.11 -28.36
N TRP A 32 -30.91 9.22 -29.30
CA TRP A 32 -29.56 8.67 -29.40
C TRP A 32 -28.51 9.73 -29.71
N HIS A 33 -28.81 10.65 -30.65
CA HIS A 33 -27.90 11.74 -31.00
C HIS A 33 -27.65 12.68 -29.81
N VAL A 34 -28.70 13.09 -29.09
CA VAL A 34 -28.58 13.96 -27.90
C VAL A 34 -27.79 13.24 -26.79
N SER A 35 -28.13 11.99 -26.48
CA SER A 35 -27.42 11.19 -25.47
C SER A 35 -25.93 11.03 -25.78
N ASN A 36 -25.57 10.84 -27.06
CA ASN A 36 -24.18 10.69 -27.47
C ASN A 36 -23.43 12.04 -27.48
N SER A 37 -24.08 13.16 -27.83
CA SER A 37 -23.47 14.48 -27.69
C SER A 37 -23.26 14.88 -26.23
N ASP A 38 -24.21 14.57 -25.35
CA ASP A 38 -24.12 14.87 -23.92
C ASP A 38 -23.01 14.04 -23.27
N ALA A 39 -22.90 12.75 -23.59
CA ALA A 39 -21.80 11.89 -23.11
C ALA A 39 -20.42 12.44 -23.52
N LEU A 40 -20.24 12.81 -24.78
CA LEU A 40 -19.00 13.41 -25.28
C LEU A 40 -18.72 14.80 -24.68
N GLN A 41 -19.76 15.58 -24.38
CA GLN A 41 -19.61 16.89 -23.73
C GLN A 41 -19.22 16.75 -22.25
N VAL A 42 -19.81 15.80 -21.53
CA VAL A 42 -19.45 15.48 -20.14
C VAL A 42 -18.01 14.95 -20.06
N GLU A 43 -17.62 14.06 -20.97
CA GLU A 43 -16.24 13.55 -21.03
C GLU A 43 -15.22 14.67 -21.31
N ARG A 44 -15.46 15.52 -22.32
CA ARG A 44 -14.60 16.70 -22.59
C ARG A 44 -14.57 17.68 -21.42
N SER A 45 -15.69 17.86 -20.71
CA SER A 45 -15.75 18.72 -19.52
C SER A 45 -14.90 18.14 -18.37
N ALA A 46 -14.95 16.83 -18.16
CA ALA A 46 -14.12 16.12 -17.19
C ALA A 46 -12.63 16.19 -17.55
N ASP A 47 -12.27 15.94 -18.82
CA ASP A 47 -10.89 16.01 -19.30
C ASP A 47 -10.32 17.43 -19.22
N ASN A 48 -11.12 18.47 -19.54
CA ASN A 48 -10.71 19.87 -19.37
C ASN A 48 -10.51 20.25 -17.89
N ALA A 49 -11.39 19.79 -17.00
CA ALA A 49 -11.24 19.98 -15.56
C ALA A 49 -9.99 19.26 -15.02
N GLN A 50 -9.69 18.05 -15.52
CA GLN A 50 -8.49 17.29 -15.19
C GLN A 50 -7.21 17.97 -15.72
N ALA A 51 -7.21 18.48 -16.94
CA ALA A 51 -6.11 19.26 -17.50
C ALA A 51 -5.84 20.53 -16.68
N TYR A 52 -6.90 21.26 -16.28
CA TYR A 52 -6.76 22.43 -15.41
C TYR A 52 -6.24 22.07 -14.00
N TYR A 53 -6.65 20.92 -13.45
CA TYR A 53 -6.12 20.39 -12.20
C TYR A 53 -4.63 20.01 -12.30
N TYR A 54 -4.20 19.44 -13.42
CA TYR A 54 -2.79 19.18 -13.70
C TYR A 54 -1.97 20.47 -13.81
N ALA A 55 -2.47 21.51 -14.47
CA ALA A 55 -1.80 22.81 -14.54
C ALA A 55 -1.62 23.44 -13.14
N LYS A 56 -2.67 23.43 -12.30
CA LYS A 56 -2.55 23.87 -10.90
C LYS A 56 -1.55 23.05 -10.11
N SER A 57 -1.54 21.73 -10.30
CA SER A 57 -0.58 20.83 -9.66
C SER A 57 0.87 21.10 -10.10
N GLY A 58 1.08 21.53 -11.35
CA GLY A 58 2.40 21.95 -11.83
C GLY A 58 2.93 23.20 -11.13
N VAL A 59 2.06 24.18 -10.83
CA VAL A 59 2.44 25.35 -10.01
C VAL A 59 2.84 24.95 -8.59
N GLU A 60 2.11 24.02 -7.96
CA GLU A 60 2.45 23.48 -6.64
C GLU A 60 3.85 22.84 -6.60
N LEU A 61 4.15 22.02 -7.61
CA LEU A 61 5.43 21.31 -7.75
C LEU A 61 6.59 22.28 -8.04
N ALA A 62 6.38 23.24 -8.95
CA ALA A 62 7.34 24.31 -9.24
C ALA A 62 7.65 25.15 -7.99
N ILE A 63 6.63 25.51 -7.21
CA ILE A 63 6.81 26.21 -5.93
C ILE A 63 7.61 25.37 -4.92
N GLY A 64 7.39 24.05 -4.86
CA GLY A 64 8.19 23.14 -4.05
C GLY A 64 9.67 23.14 -4.45
N GLN A 65 9.96 23.10 -5.76
CA GLN A 65 11.31 23.18 -6.31
C GLN A 65 11.99 24.53 -6.02
N ILE A 66 11.28 25.65 -6.17
CA ILE A 66 11.82 26.98 -5.87
C ILE A 66 12.19 27.09 -4.39
N LYS A 67 11.33 26.62 -3.48
CA LYS A 67 11.61 26.63 -2.02
C LYS A 67 12.85 25.81 -1.68
N LYS A 68 12.94 24.57 -2.20
CA LYS A 68 14.13 23.71 -2.03
C LYS A 68 15.41 24.42 -2.47
N ASN A 69 15.38 25.09 -3.61
CA ASN A 69 16.55 25.76 -4.17
C ASN A 69 16.93 27.04 -3.41
N ILE A 70 15.96 27.80 -2.87
CA ILE A 70 16.24 28.99 -2.05
C ILE A 70 16.86 28.62 -0.69
N ILE A 71 16.47 27.48 -0.11
CA ILE A 71 17.09 26.98 1.13
C ILE A 71 18.59 26.71 0.93
N SER A 72 18.98 26.17 -0.24
CA SER A 72 20.39 25.92 -0.58
C SER A 72 21.13 27.14 -1.16
N ASN A 73 20.43 28.06 -1.82
CA ASN A 73 20.99 29.29 -2.38
C ASN A 73 20.02 30.48 -2.16
N PRO A 74 20.28 31.35 -1.17
CA PRO A 74 19.46 32.52 -0.82
C PRO A 74 19.08 33.46 -1.98
N ASP A 75 19.86 33.49 -3.06
CA ASP A 75 19.67 34.38 -4.22
C ASP A 75 19.29 33.64 -5.51
N TYR A 76 18.81 32.39 -5.39
CA TYR A 76 18.47 31.48 -6.48
C TYR A 76 17.84 32.16 -7.72
N GLN A 77 18.53 32.02 -8.86
CA GLN A 77 18.04 32.39 -10.19
C GLN A 77 17.73 31.11 -10.98
N PRO A 78 16.48 30.90 -11.45
CA PRO A 78 16.11 29.73 -12.24
C PRO A 78 16.64 29.85 -13.67
N SER A 79 17.19 28.76 -14.21
CA SER A 79 17.41 28.65 -15.66
C SER A 79 16.06 28.58 -16.38
N PRO A 80 15.88 29.23 -17.55
CA PRO A 80 14.57 29.36 -18.22
C PRO A 80 14.12 28.09 -18.96
N ASN A 81 14.37 26.91 -18.38
CA ASN A 81 14.02 25.61 -18.94
C ASN A 81 12.55 25.27 -18.66
N THR A 82 11.93 24.55 -19.59
CA THR A 82 10.65 23.87 -19.35
C THR A 82 10.91 22.52 -18.69
N TYR A 83 10.14 22.21 -17.66
CA TYR A 83 10.17 20.96 -16.90
C TYR A 83 8.95 20.12 -17.26
N TYR A 84 9.16 18.83 -17.50
CA TYR A 84 8.15 17.86 -17.94
C TYR A 84 8.02 16.73 -16.92
N GLY A 85 6.79 16.31 -16.62
CA GLY A 85 6.51 15.23 -15.69
C GLY A 85 5.03 14.95 -15.49
N SER A 86 4.70 14.21 -14.43
CA SER A 86 3.32 13.83 -14.10
C SER A 86 3.16 13.80 -12.57
N LEU A 87 1.92 13.97 -12.09
CA LEU A 87 1.58 13.80 -10.66
C LEU A 87 2.09 12.45 -10.15
N GLY A 88 2.73 12.47 -8.96
CA GLY A 88 3.32 11.28 -8.32
C GLY A 88 4.73 10.91 -8.78
N ASN A 89 5.31 11.60 -9.77
CA ASN A 89 6.73 11.45 -10.11
C ASN A 89 7.60 12.40 -9.25
N THR A 90 8.70 11.89 -8.69
CA THR A 90 9.66 12.67 -7.88
C THR A 90 10.71 13.42 -8.71
N SER A 91 10.80 13.17 -10.02
CA SER A 91 11.84 13.71 -10.91
C SER A 91 11.26 14.24 -12.22
N PHE A 92 11.36 15.56 -12.42
CA PHE A 92 10.97 16.23 -13.67
C PHE A 92 12.17 16.33 -14.62
N THR A 93 11.96 16.13 -15.92
CA THR A 93 13.00 16.24 -16.96
C THR A 93 12.95 17.60 -17.64
N THR A 94 14.06 18.07 -18.21
CA THR A 94 14.11 19.30 -19.03
C THR A 94 13.96 19.05 -20.52
N ALA A 95 13.70 17.79 -20.91
CA ALA A 95 13.36 17.37 -22.26
C ALA A 95 12.13 16.45 -22.19
N PRO A 96 11.15 16.60 -23.09
CA PRO A 96 9.98 15.72 -23.13
C PRO A 96 10.37 14.34 -23.67
N THR A 97 9.61 13.31 -23.31
CA THR A 97 9.74 11.98 -23.93
C THR A 97 9.23 12.01 -25.38
N ASN A 98 9.65 11.05 -26.19
CA ASN A 98 9.10 10.83 -27.53
C ASN A 98 8.59 9.38 -27.67
N PRO A 99 7.26 9.14 -27.74
CA PRO A 99 6.17 10.12 -27.67
C PRO A 99 6.05 10.80 -26.29
N PRO A 100 5.43 11.99 -26.21
CA PRO A 100 5.30 12.74 -24.95
C PRO A 100 4.27 12.12 -24.01
N THR A 101 4.71 11.66 -22.84
CA THR A 101 3.87 10.99 -21.81
C THR A 101 3.58 11.87 -20.59
N HIS A 102 4.14 13.09 -20.53
CA HIS A 102 3.99 14.00 -19.40
C HIS A 102 2.58 14.60 -19.31
N SER A 103 1.94 14.55 -18.13
CA SER A 103 0.66 15.21 -17.91
C SER A 103 0.78 16.66 -17.42
N ILE A 104 2.00 17.08 -17.05
CA ILE A 104 2.34 18.41 -16.56
C ILE A 104 3.59 18.91 -17.29
N GLU A 105 3.53 20.15 -17.77
CA GLU A 105 4.72 20.95 -18.07
C GLU A 105 4.67 22.28 -17.30
N TYR A 106 5.83 22.76 -16.85
CA TYR A 106 5.94 24.09 -16.26
C TYR A 106 7.29 24.75 -16.55
N LYS A 107 7.30 26.08 -16.58
CA LYS A 107 8.49 26.91 -16.70
C LYS A 107 8.55 27.88 -15.52
N ILE A 108 9.75 28.04 -14.95
CA ILE A 108 10.00 29.01 -13.88
C ILE A 108 10.86 30.13 -14.45
N THR A 109 10.44 31.37 -14.25
CA THR A 109 11.22 32.57 -14.55
C THR A 109 11.31 33.46 -13.31
N ARG A 110 12.33 34.31 -13.23
CA ARG A 110 12.45 35.32 -12.18
C ARG A 110 12.82 36.67 -12.78
N SER A 111 12.13 37.72 -12.37
CA SER A 111 12.43 39.11 -12.72
C SER A 111 12.56 39.93 -11.45
N GLY A 112 13.79 40.34 -11.12
CA GLY A 112 14.09 41.04 -9.86
C GLY A 112 13.69 40.23 -8.62
N ASN A 113 12.65 40.69 -7.93
CA ASN A 113 12.11 40.03 -6.74
C ASN A 113 11.08 38.93 -7.06
N ASP A 114 10.47 38.93 -8.25
CA ASP A 114 9.27 38.12 -8.52
C ASP A 114 9.58 36.87 -9.33
N PHE A 115 9.08 35.72 -8.86
CA PHE A 115 9.03 34.48 -9.62
C PHE A 115 7.70 34.41 -10.37
N THR A 116 7.75 34.06 -11.66
CA THR A 116 6.57 33.71 -12.46
C THR A 116 6.69 32.27 -12.93
N ILE A 117 5.63 31.51 -12.71
CA ILE A 117 5.50 30.10 -13.05
C ILE A 117 4.39 29.98 -14.07
N ASP A 118 4.72 29.53 -15.27
CA ASP A 118 3.74 29.19 -16.30
C ASP A 118 3.60 27.66 -16.32
N SER A 119 2.42 27.13 -16.02
CA SER A 119 2.17 25.68 -16.04
C SER A 119 0.98 25.31 -16.91
N LYS A 120 1.10 24.17 -17.60
CA LYS A 120 0.11 23.63 -18.51
C LYS A 120 -0.11 22.16 -18.21
N GLY A 121 -1.38 21.77 -18.15
CA GLY A 121 -1.79 20.40 -17.90
C GLY A 121 -2.35 19.76 -19.16
N ILE A 122 -2.03 18.47 -19.37
CA ILE A 122 -2.35 17.74 -20.60
C ILE A 122 -2.95 16.39 -20.24
N VAL A 123 -4.11 16.08 -20.82
CA VAL A 123 -4.76 14.77 -20.75
C VAL A 123 -4.57 14.05 -22.08
N ARG A 124 -4.13 12.80 -22.02
CA ARG A 124 -4.01 11.87 -23.16
C ARG A 124 -4.60 10.52 -22.73
N LYS A 125 -5.43 9.90 -23.55
CA LYS A 125 -5.86 8.50 -23.37
C LYS A 125 -5.29 7.65 -24.52
N GLY A 126 -5.02 6.38 -24.23
CA GLY A 126 -4.38 5.45 -25.18
C GLY A 126 -2.91 5.75 -25.51
N ASN A 127 -2.38 5.08 -26.53
CA ASN A 127 -0.99 5.20 -27.00
C ASN A 127 -0.78 6.35 -28.02
N SER A 128 -1.67 7.34 -28.03
CA SER A 128 -1.72 8.40 -29.03
C SER A 128 -0.85 9.60 -28.66
N SER A 129 -0.06 10.12 -29.60
CA SER A 129 0.76 11.33 -29.38
C SER A 129 -0.03 12.64 -29.25
N GLY A 130 -1.33 12.62 -29.58
CA GLY A 130 -2.22 13.78 -29.49
C GLY A 130 -2.68 14.06 -28.06
N ALA A 131 -2.84 15.35 -27.73
CA ALA A 131 -3.57 15.75 -26.52
C ALA A 131 -5.08 15.66 -26.77
N GLU A 132 -5.82 15.05 -25.85
CA GLU A 132 -7.29 14.97 -25.93
C GLU A 132 -7.94 16.17 -25.24
N ALA A 133 -7.35 16.61 -24.13
CA ALA A 133 -7.57 17.92 -23.55
C ALA A 133 -6.23 18.55 -23.14
N SER A 134 -6.16 19.86 -23.27
CA SER A 134 -5.05 20.68 -22.80
C SER A 134 -5.65 21.89 -22.11
N SER A 135 -5.13 22.25 -20.94
CA SER A 135 -5.44 23.56 -20.38
C SER A 135 -4.76 24.65 -21.22
N ASP A 136 -5.28 25.87 -21.12
CA ASP A 136 -4.47 27.07 -21.33
C ASP A 136 -3.35 27.12 -20.28
N ALA A 137 -2.32 27.93 -20.52
CA ALA A 137 -1.24 28.11 -19.55
C ALA A 137 -1.80 28.85 -18.31
N VAL A 138 -1.74 28.19 -17.16
CA VAL A 138 -2.11 28.78 -15.88
C VAL A 138 -0.86 29.40 -15.27
N SER A 139 -0.78 30.73 -15.34
CA SER A 139 0.36 31.51 -14.84
C SER A 139 0.16 31.92 -13.37
N PHE A 140 1.22 31.85 -12.56
CA PHE A 140 1.22 32.25 -11.15
C PHE A 140 2.49 33.01 -10.78
N THR A 141 2.35 34.18 -10.15
CA THR A 141 3.47 35.05 -9.76
C THR A 141 3.52 35.26 -8.26
N ILE A 142 4.70 35.16 -7.65
CA ILE A 142 4.95 35.40 -6.22
C ILE A 142 6.34 35.99 -5.97
N SER A 143 6.47 36.94 -5.04
CA SER A 143 7.77 37.52 -4.72
C SER A 143 8.64 36.60 -3.86
N LEU A 144 9.96 36.68 -4.02
CA LEU A 144 10.94 35.98 -3.19
C LEU A 144 10.76 36.31 -1.71
N GLU A 145 10.41 37.56 -1.37
CA GLU A 145 10.11 37.96 0.00
C GLU A 145 8.83 37.32 0.53
N GLN A 146 7.73 37.33 -0.25
CA GLN A 146 6.50 36.63 0.10
C GLN A 146 6.74 35.12 0.29
N LEU A 147 7.59 34.53 -0.56
CA LEU A 147 7.97 33.13 -0.50
C LEU A 147 8.86 32.83 0.71
N ARG A 148 9.84 33.69 1.05
CA ARG A 148 10.69 33.59 2.26
C ARG A 148 9.87 33.73 3.55
N ASN A 149 8.94 34.67 3.59
CA ASN A 149 7.96 34.80 4.67
C ASN A 149 7.00 33.60 4.74
N SER A 150 6.90 32.82 3.65
CA SER A 150 6.25 31.52 3.61
C SER A 150 7.20 30.33 3.86
N MET A 151 8.48 30.55 4.20
CA MET A 151 9.50 29.51 4.43
C MET A 151 10.24 29.63 5.77
N GLN A 152 10.06 30.72 6.53
CA GLN A 152 10.50 30.77 7.93
C GLN A 152 9.89 29.59 8.71
N PRO A 153 10.52 29.10 9.80
CA PRO A 153 9.95 28.05 10.66
C PRO A 153 8.54 28.44 11.12
N GLY A 154 7.53 27.91 10.42
CA GLY A 154 6.22 28.57 10.33
C GLY A 154 5.57 28.63 8.93
N GLY A 155 6.09 27.96 7.91
CA GLY A 155 5.34 27.73 6.67
C GLY A 155 6.06 27.01 5.51
N PRO A 156 5.32 26.67 4.42
CA PRO A 156 3.92 27.01 4.20
C PRO A 156 3.02 25.78 4.01
N GLY A 157 2.07 25.69 4.92
CA GLY A 157 1.05 24.66 5.06
C GLY A 157 0.56 24.71 6.49
N ASN A 158 1.51 24.86 7.42
CA ASN A 158 1.28 24.56 8.81
C ASN A 158 1.25 25.85 9.64
N GLY A 159 0.06 26.24 10.09
CA GLY A 159 -0.11 26.85 11.41
C GLY A 159 0.02 25.83 12.55
N ASP A 160 0.45 24.62 12.19
CA ASP A 160 0.34 23.39 12.96
C ASP A 160 1.74 22.87 13.32
N GLY A 161 1.84 22.15 14.42
CA GLY A 161 3.12 21.64 14.94
C GLY A 161 3.76 20.54 14.08
N PRO A 162 4.97 20.08 14.43
CA PRO A 162 5.47 18.80 13.93
C PRO A 162 4.52 17.66 14.34
N PRO A 163 4.56 16.50 13.68
CA PRO A 163 3.89 15.31 14.18
C PRO A 163 4.30 14.98 15.62
N TRP A 164 3.38 14.43 16.41
CA TRP A 164 3.72 13.84 17.70
C TRP A 164 4.75 12.71 17.52
N ALA A 165 5.81 12.71 18.30
CA ALA A 165 6.62 11.50 18.49
C ALA A 165 5.81 10.48 19.31
N LEU A 166 5.16 10.96 20.38
CA LEU A 166 4.25 10.20 21.22
C LEU A 166 3.03 11.05 21.60
N PHE A 167 1.83 10.49 21.48
CA PHE A 167 0.62 10.97 22.15
C PHE A 167 -0.06 9.85 22.94
N ALA A 168 -0.42 10.12 24.19
CA ALA A 168 -1.19 9.21 25.04
C ALA A 168 -2.55 9.83 25.42
N MET A 169 -3.66 9.16 25.08
CA MET A 169 -5.01 9.63 25.44
C MET A 169 -5.19 9.80 26.95
N GLY A 170 -4.59 8.91 27.74
CA GLY A 170 -4.61 8.94 29.20
C GLY A 170 -5.88 8.36 29.82
N VAL A 171 -5.74 7.85 31.04
CA VAL A 171 -6.82 7.23 31.80
C VAL A 171 -7.66 8.28 32.52
N SER A 172 -8.98 8.24 32.35
CA SER A 172 -9.90 9.27 32.86
C SER A 172 -10.17 9.21 34.37
N THR A 173 -9.88 8.10 35.05
CA THR A 173 -10.22 7.92 36.48
C THR A 173 -9.25 7.02 37.24
N ALA A 174 -8.82 7.48 38.43
CA ALA A 174 -8.42 6.71 39.63
C ALA A 174 -7.41 5.53 39.52
N SER A 175 -6.80 5.25 38.37
CA SER A 175 -5.78 4.20 38.23
C SER A 175 -4.42 4.67 38.76
N ASN A 176 -3.73 3.82 39.53
CA ASN A 176 -2.32 3.99 39.90
C ASN A 176 -1.33 3.86 38.72
N GLN A 177 -1.84 3.69 37.49
CA GLN A 177 -1.06 3.60 36.28
C GLN A 177 -0.77 5.01 35.74
N ASN A 178 0.46 5.25 35.27
CA ASN A 178 0.80 6.49 34.56
C ASN A 178 0.36 6.38 33.09
N ASP A 179 -0.04 7.49 32.49
CA ASP A 179 -0.45 7.57 31.08
C ASP A 179 0.77 7.50 30.15
N ILE A 180 1.90 8.05 30.60
CA ILE A 180 3.22 7.89 30.00
C ILE A 180 4.21 7.53 31.12
N SER A 181 4.91 6.41 31.02
CA SER A 181 5.99 6.05 31.96
C SER A 181 7.31 5.74 31.25
N LEU A 182 8.39 6.34 31.73
CA LEU A 182 9.76 6.01 31.33
C LEU A 182 10.47 5.34 32.51
N SER A 183 10.95 4.12 32.29
CA SER A 183 11.65 3.29 33.28
C SER A 183 13.04 2.90 32.80
N ARG A 184 14.01 2.78 33.72
CA ARG A 184 15.45 2.54 33.44
C ARG A 184 16.13 3.81 32.88
N THR A 185 16.62 3.84 31.64
CA THR A 185 17.22 5.08 31.07
C THR A 185 16.86 5.38 29.59
N PRO A 186 15.67 5.04 29.05
CA PRO A 186 15.31 5.38 27.68
C PRO A 186 15.00 6.87 27.52
N SER A 187 15.00 7.31 26.27
CA SER A 187 14.55 8.63 25.88
C SER A 187 13.57 8.64 24.70
N ILE A 188 12.85 9.74 24.55
CA ILE A 188 12.01 10.08 23.39
C ILE A 188 12.64 11.30 22.72
N SER A 189 12.90 11.23 21.42
CA SER A 189 13.28 12.38 20.59
C SER A 189 12.08 12.91 19.83
N GLY A 190 11.71 14.19 20.04
CA GLY A 190 10.53 14.81 19.43
C GLY A 190 9.45 15.23 20.43
N TYR A 191 8.30 15.68 19.90
CA TYR A 191 7.23 16.31 20.68
C TYR A 191 6.34 15.24 21.32
N VAL A 192 6.00 15.42 22.60
CA VAL A 192 5.20 14.46 23.37
C VAL A 192 3.95 15.15 23.90
N GLY A 193 2.80 14.48 23.82
CA GLY A 193 1.52 15.01 24.28
C GLY A 193 0.70 14.00 25.08
N THR A 194 -0.16 14.50 25.98
CA THR A 194 -1.23 13.71 26.59
C THR A 194 -2.42 14.58 26.97
N ASN A 195 -3.64 14.05 26.92
CA ASN A 195 -4.81 14.74 27.49
C ASN A 195 -4.83 14.73 29.03
N SER A 196 -3.87 14.04 29.68
CA SER A 196 -3.86 13.89 31.13
C SER A 196 -3.77 15.21 31.89
N THR A 197 -4.63 15.34 32.90
CA THR A 197 -4.60 16.40 33.93
C THR A 197 -4.30 15.84 35.32
N ARG A 198 -3.98 14.54 35.41
CA ARG A 198 -3.78 13.81 36.67
C ARG A 198 -2.37 14.03 37.20
N GLN A 199 -2.21 14.25 38.50
CA GLN A 199 -0.90 14.32 39.14
C GLN A 199 -0.11 13.03 38.88
N GLY A 200 1.10 13.14 38.34
CA GLY A 200 1.91 11.99 37.95
C GLY A 200 1.34 11.17 36.77
N GLY A 201 0.48 11.76 35.93
CA GLY A 201 0.07 11.17 34.65
C GLY A 201 1.26 10.88 33.73
N VAL A 202 2.33 11.68 33.81
CA VAL A 202 3.63 11.40 33.20
C VAL A 202 4.66 11.07 34.29
N TYR A 203 5.37 9.95 34.16
CA TYR A 203 6.32 9.47 35.17
C TYR A 203 7.70 9.12 34.61
N PHE A 204 8.75 9.53 35.32
CA PHE A 204 10.15 9.32 34.97
C PHE A 204 10.90 8.65 36.12
N ASN A 205 11.56 7.51 35.92
CA ASN A 205 12.39 6.88 36.97
C ASN A 205 13.39 5.84 36.41
N PRO A 206 14.68 5.83 36.79
CA PRO A 206 15.43 6.84 37.55
C PRO A 206 15.87 8.04 36.68
N ASN A 207 16.86 8.78 37.19
CA ASN A 207 17.65 9.75 36.42
C ASN A 207 18.18 9.14 35.11
N GLY A 208 18.24 9.94 34.04
CA GLY A 208 18.62 9.50 32.70
C GLY A 208 17.46 9.05 31.81
N THR A 209 16.23 9.05 32.31
CA THR A 209 15.00 8.98 31.49
C THR A 209 14.69 10.37 30.91
N GLN A 210 14.47 10.52 29.59
CA GLN A 210 14.35 11.86 28.99
C GLN A 210 13.32 12.04 27.86
N ILE A 211 12.75 13.24 27.75
CA ILE A 211 12.10 13.78 26.55
C ILE A 211 12.99 14.86 25.95
N LYS A 212 13.57 14.58 24.78
CA LYS A 212 14.38 15.48 23.95
C LYS A 212 13.45 16.29 23.02
N GLY A 213 12.56 17.06 23.64
CA GLY A 213 11.51 17.82 22.98
C GLY A 213 10.56 18.45 23.99
N LYS A 214 9.48 19.08 23.50
CA LYS A 214 8.45 19.68 24.34
C LYS A 214 7.45 18.63 24.82
N LEU A 215 7.00 18.78 26.07
CA LEU A 215 5.89 18.02 26.65
C LEU A 215 4.64 18.90 26.74
N TYR A 216 3.52 18.38 26.25
CA TYR A 216 2.19 18.97 26.38
C TYR A 216 1.29 18.07 27.22
N VAL A 217 0.57 18.65 28.17
CA VAL A 217 -0.40 17.96 29.04
C VAL A 217 -1.80 18.54 28.86
N GLY A 218 -2.81 17.92 29.47
CA GLY A 218 -4.22 18.21 29.22
C GLY A 218 -4.56 19.69 29.33
N TYR A 219 -5.39 20.18 28.39
CA TYR A 219 -5.71 21.61 28.26
C TYR A 219 -6.28 22.25 29.55
N ASN A 220 -7.02 21.46 30.34
CA ASN A 220 -7.58 21.84 31.64
C ASN A 220 -6.68 21.50 32.86
N ALA A 221 -5.41 21.14 32.68
CA ALA A 221 -4.50 20.94 33.81
C ALA A 221 -4.37 22.25 34.60
N THR A 222 -4.62 22.23 35.91
CA THR A 222 -4.49 23.42 36.77
C THR A 222 -3.06 23.95 36.72
N ASP A 223 -2.11 23.08 37.08
CA ASP A 223 -0.68 23.27 36.93
C ASP A 223 -0.11 22.19 35.99
N PRO A 224 0.54 22.55 34.86
CA PRO A 224 1.16 21.58 33.95
C PRO A 224 2.27 20.74 34.59
N GLU A 225 3.06 21.30 35.50
CA GLU A 225 4.20 20.59 36.08
C GLU A 225 3.75 19.51 37.07
N SER A 226 2.65 19.74 37.80
CA SER A 226 2.02 18.72 38.67
C SER A 226 1.65 17.42 37.96
N VAL A 227 1.37 17.45 36.64
CA VAL A 227 1.06 16.26 35.84
C VAL A 227 2.30 15.36 35.69
N VAL A 228 3.50 15.90 35.89
CA VAL A 228 4.76 15.17 35.83
C VAL A 228 5.21 14.75 37.23
N SER A 229 5.65 13.49 37.36
CA SER A 229 6.24 12.96 38.58
C SER A 229 7.61 12.33 38.29
N HIS A 230 8.56 12.59 39.19
CA HIS A 230 9.91 12.02 39.16
C HIS A 230 10.43 11.83 40.59
N PRO A 231 11.46 10.99 40.83
CA PRO A 231 12.09 10.86 42.13
C PRO A 231 12.60 12.18 42.72
N SER A 232 12.57 12.32 44.03
CA SER A 232 12.99 13.53 44.76
C SER A 232 14.49 13.86 44.62
N TYR A 233 15.31 12.93 44.12
CA TYR A 233 16.73 13.12 43.84
C TYR A 233 17.04 13.58 42.40
N THR A 234 16.02 13.79 41.57
CA THR A 234 16.17 14.33 40.20
C THR A 234 15.46 15.68 40.07
N THR A 235 15.62 16.33 38.91
CA THR A 235 14.93 17.59 38.58
C THR A 235 14.12 17.44 37.30
N LEU A 236 13.06 18.22 37.16
CA LEU A 236 12.24 18.23 35.95
C LEU A 236 13.08 18.52 34.68
N ALA A 237 14.05 19.43 34.79
CA ALA A 237 15.00 19.77 33.72
C ALA A 237 15.97 18.63 33.34
N SER A 238 16.19 17.64 34.22
CA SER A 238 16.96 16.43 33.88
C SER A 238 16.19 15.43 33.01
N HIS A 239 14.85 15.55 33.03
CA HIS A 239 13.91 14.68 32.31
C HIS A 239 13.30 15.35 31.07
N ILE A 240 13.08 16.67 31.06
CA ILE A 240 12.47 17.39 29.94
C ILE A 240 13.45 18.43 29.41
N MET A 241 14.00 18.19 28.22
CA MET A 241 15.08 19.01 27.64
C MET A 241 14.59 20.35 27.08
N GLN A 242 13.27 20.53 26.91
CA GLN A 242 12.66 21.78 26.43
C GLN A 242 11.49 22.18 27.34
N LEU A 243 11.82 22.85 28.46
CA LEU A 243 10.86 23.46 29.39
C LEU A 243 10.32 24.80 28.86
N PRO A 244 9.18 25.30 29.39
CA PRO A 244 8.32 24.69 30.43
C PRO A 244 7.44 23.55 29.90
N VAL A 245 6.78 22.82 30.80
CA VAL A 245 5.68 21.92 30.43
C VAL A 245 4.49 22.76 29.96
N LEU A 246 3.92 22.42 28.81
CA LEU A 246 2.88 23.21 28.15
C LEU A 246 1.49 22.56 28.33
N LYS A 247 0.43 23.37 28.23
CA LYS A 247 -0.94 22.86 28.08
C LYS A 247 -1.24 22.65 26.58
N LEU A 248 -2.03 21.64 26.25
CA LEU A 248 -2.71 21.55 24.96
C LEU A 248 -3.69 22.73 24.81
N SER A 249 -3.99 23.17 23.58
CA SER A 249 -5.00 24.22 23.32
C SER A 249 -6.44 23.72 23.50
N SER A 250 -6.65 22.41 23.29
CA SER A 250 -7.95 21.74 23.41
C SER A 250 -7.77 20.26 23.74
N TYR A 251 -8.87 19.54 23.96
CA TYR A 251 -8.84 18.08 24.05
C TYR A 251 -8.56 17.47 22.68
N TYR A 252 -7.55 16.61 22.60
CA TYR A 252 -7.24 15.86 21.39
C TYR A 252 -8.03 14.55 21.36
N ASP A 253 -9.01 14.46 20.45
CA ASP A 253 -9.69 13.20 20.16
C ASP A 253 -9.03 12.44 19.00
N TYR A 254 -8.86 11.14 19.20
CA TYR A 254 -8.26 10.21 18.25
C TYR A 254 -9.24 9.04 18.04
N PRO A 255 -10.26 9.21 17.19
CA PRO A 255 -11.22 8.15 16.88
C PRO A 255 -10.56 7.03 16.08
N LEU A 256 -11.11 5.81 16.11
CA LEU A 256 -10.67 4.75 15.21
C LEU A 256 -11.34 4.88 13.84
N PRO A 257 -10.65 4.56 12.73
CA PRO A 257 -11.30 4.45 11.43
C PRO A 257 -12.30 3.29 11.42
N LEU A 258 -13.30 3.36 10.53
CA LEU A 258 -14.26 2.30 10.31
C LEU A 258 -13.58 1.07 9.71
N PHE A 259 -13.69 -0.06 10.40
CA PHE A 259 -13.14 -1.33 9.91
C PHE A 259 -14.03 -1.88 8.77
N PRO A 260 -13.45 -2.33 7.64
CA PRO A 260 -14.23 -2.67 6.46
C PRO A 260 -14.97 -3.99 6.61
N ASN A 261 -16.14 -4.08 5.96
CA ASN A 261 -16.76 -5.37 5.69
C ASN A 261 -15.92 -6.11 4.63
N PHE A 262 -15.62 -7.38 4.90
CA PHE A 262 -14.80 -8.18 4.00
C PHE A 262 -15.63 -8.66 2.81
N PRO A 263 -15.06 -8.69 1.58
CA PRO A 263 -15.80 -9.11 0.39
C PRO A 263 -16.25 -10.58 0.51
N ASN A 264 -17.49 -10.83 0.08
CA ASN A 264 -18.16 -12.14 0.10
C ASN A 264 -18.41 -12.71 -1.31
N ASN A 265 -18.09 -11.94 -2.34
CA ASN A 265 -18.30 -12.22 -3.77
C ASN A 265 -17.01 -12.64 -4.50
N LEU A 266 -15.99 -13.09 -3.77
CA LEU A 266 -14.74 -13.59 -4.34
C LEU A 266 -14.82 -15.09 -4.60
N ASP A 267 -14.34 -15.52 -5.77
CA ASP A 267 -14.16 -16.93 -6.10
C ASP A 267 -13.34 -17.67 -5.02
N SER A 268 -13.85 -18.79 -4.53
CA SER A 268 -13.05 -19.68 -3.70
C SER A 268 -11.98 -20.38 -4.56
N LYS A 269 -10.72 -20.23 -4.17
CA LYS A 269 -9.56 -20.91 -4.75
C LYS A 269 -9.02 -22.01 -3.83
N GLY A 270 -9.62 -22.22 -2.65
CA GLY A 270 -9.31 -23.29 -1.71
C GLY A 270 -8.00 -23.07 -0.92
N ASN A 271 -7.18 -24.12 -0.82
CA ASN A 271 -5.92 -24.12 -0.06
C ASN A 271 -4.70 -24.14 -0.99
N ILE A 272 -3.67 -23.38 -0.63
CA ILE A 272 -2.38 -23.32 -1.33
C ILE A 272 -1.24 -23.55 -0.34
N THR A 273 -0.25 -24.35 -0.75
CA THR A 273 1.07 -24.40 -0.09
C THR A 273 2.17 -24.21 -1.12
N THR A 274 3.23 -23.46 -0.80
CA THR A 274 4.41 -23.38 -1.67
C THR A 274 5.23 -24.67 -1.71
N ASP A 275 5.00 -25.60 -0.78
CA ASP A 275 5.53 -26.96 -0.91
C ASP A 275 5.04 -27.58 -2.24
N PRO A 276 5.95 -28.15 -3.04
CA PRO A 276 5.58 -28.68 -4.34
C PRO A 276 4.80 -29.98 -4.18
N GLY A 277 3.81 -30.17 -5.05
CA GLY A 277 3.18 -31.47 -5.24
C GLY A 277 4.16 -32.38 -5.95
N VAL A 278 4.36 -33.59 -5.45
CA VAL A 278 5.24 -34.58 -6.08
C VAL A 278 4.39 -35.63 -6.77
N ILE A 279 4.64 -35.83 -8.07
CA ILE A 279 3.98 -36.86 -8.88
C ILE A 279 5.08 -37.61 -9.62
N SER A 280 5.15 -38.92 -9.43
CA SER A 280 6.11 -39.78 -10.13
C SER A 280 5.45 -40.44 -11.34
N GLY A 281 6.18 -40.50 -12.45
CA GLY A 281 5.77 -41.22 -13.65
C GLY A 281 6.96 -41.95 -14.28
N SER A 282 6.77 -43.21 -14.67
CA SER A 282 7.78 -43.99 -15.37
C SER A 282 7.90 -43.52 -16.82
N VAL A 283 9.07 -42.99 -17.19
CA VAL A 283 9.35 -42.57 -18.57
C VAL A 283 10.11 -43.68 -19.30
N ARG A 284 9.77 -43.89 -20.57
CA ARG A 284 10.42 -44.85 -21.46
C ARG A 284 11.04 -44.13 -22.65
N ASP A 285 12.16 -44.65 -23.14
CA ASP A 285 12.80 -44.17 -24.35
C ASP A 285 12.08 -44.67 -25.61
N SER A 286 12.64 -44.28 -26.76
CA SER A 286 12.23 -44.64 -28.11
C SER A 286 12.26 -46.15 -28.41
N ASN A 287 12.94 -46.95 -27.58
CA ASN A 287 13.08 -48.40 -27.70
C ASN A 287 12.28 -49.16 -26.63
N ASN A 288 11.38 -48.47 -25.91
CA ASN A 288 10.61 -49.00 -24.79
C ASN A 288 11.44 -49.35 -23.53
N ASN A 289 12.72 -48.96 -23.49
CA ASN A 289 13.56 -49.08 -22.31
C ASN A 289 13.21 -47.96 -21.32
N GLY A 290 12.87 -48.31 -20.09
CA GLY A 290 12.60 -47.32 -19.04
C GLY A 290 13.86 -46.55 -18.69
N ILE A 291 13.80 -45.22 -18.63
CA ILE A 291 14.96 -44.44 -18.14
C ILE A 291 15.19 -44.52 -16.62
N GLY A 292 14.35 -45.07 -15.72
CA GLY A 292 12.88 -45.16 -15.66
C GLY A 292 12.26 -43.92 -15.03
N ASP A 293 11.78 -44.01 -13.79
CA ASP A 293 10.99 -42.97 -13.11
C ASP A 293 11.58 -41.56 -13.14
N VAL A 294 10.73 -40.58 -13.44
CA VAL A 294 11.00 -39.15 -13.37
C VAL A 294 10.01 -38.53 -12.38
N THR A 295 10.52 -37.63 -11.55
CA THR A 295 9.72 -36.89 -10.58
C THR A 295 9.25 -35.59 -11.21
N ILE A 296 7.95 -35.38 -11.30
CA ILE A 296 7.34 -34.11 -11.66
C ILE A 296 6.98 -33.36 -10.38
N TYR A 297 7.52 -32.16 -10.24
CA TYR A 297 7.13 -31.20 -9.21
C TYR A 297 6.10 -30.24 -9.80
N LEU A 298 4.98 -30.08 -9.11
CA LEU A 298 3.99 -29.04 -9.35
C LEU A 298 4.13 -27.98 -8.26
N SER A 299 4.44 -26.74 -8.63
CA SER A 299 4.43 -25.63 -7.68
C SER A 299 3.23 -24.72 -7.96
N PRO A 300 2.29 -24.57 -7.00
CA PRO A 300 2.15 -25.20 -5.69
C PRO A 300 1.55 -26.61 -5.79
N ALA A 301 1.61 -27.36 -4.70
CA ALA A 301 0.59 -28.38 -4.46
C ALA A 301 -0.74 -27.72 -4.07
N LYS A 302 -1.85 -28.25 -4.59
CA LYS A 302 -3.08 -28.31 -3.79
C LYS A 302 -3.00 -29.59 -2.96
N PRO A 303 -3.12 -29.56 -1.62
CA PRO A 303 -3.08 -30.77 -0.81
C PRO A 303 -4.11 -31.79 -1.32
N ASN A 304 -3.68 -33.04 -1.53
CA ASN A 304 -4.47 -34.15 -2.05
C ASN A 304 -4.98 -34.03 -3.51
N SER A 305 -4.49 -33.09 -4.33
CA SER A 305 -4.85 -33.07 -5.77
C SER A 305 -4.09 -34.14 -6.56
N THR A 306 -4.81 -35.09 -7.16
CA THR A 306 -4.23 -36.01 -8.14
C THR A 306 -4.18 -35.34 -9.53
N ALA A 307 -3.07 -34.70 -9.89
CA ALA A 307 -2.84 -34.46 -11.32
C ALA A 307 -2.46 -35.81 -11.96
N LYS A 308 -3.06 -36.13 -13.11
CA LYS A 308 -2.72 -37.34 -13.86
C LYS A 308 -1.77 -36.93 -14.99
N THR A 309 -0.54 -37.42 -14.99
CA THR A 309 0.37 -37.24 -16.12
C THR A 309 0.28 -38.44 -17.04
N SER A 310 -0.04 -38.25 -18.32
CA SER A 310 0.34 -39.23 -19.35
C SER A 310 1.65 -38.76 -19.98
N VAL A 311 2.61 -39.67 -20.12
CA VAL A 311 3.84 -39.41 -20.87
C VAL A 311 3.77 -40.25 -22.13
N THR A 312 3.60 -39.58 -23.26
CA THR A 312 3.66 -40.19 -24.60
C THR A 312 4.89 -39.65 -25.30
N THR A 313 5.90 -40.48 -25.51
CA THR A 313 7.08 -40.12 -26.30
C THR A 313 6.81 -40.23 -27.79
N VAL A 314 7.15 -39.22 -28.59
CA VAL A 314 7.16 -39.32 -30.07
C VAL A 314 8.58 -39.30 -30.60
N ASN A 315 8.93 -40.34 -31.36
CA ASN A 315 10.13 -40.36 -32.17
C ASN A 315 9.97 -39.42 -33.37
N ASN A 316 10.98 -38.59 -33.63
CA ASN A 316 11.30 -38.18 -34.99
C ASN A 316 12.62 -38.88 -35.38
N PRO A 317 12.63 -39.77 -36.38
CA PRO A 317 13.76 -40.69 -36.64
C PRO A 317 15.06 -40.02 -37.13
N GLY A 318 15.10 -38.70 -37.31
CA GLY A 318 16.31 -37.94 -37.65
C GLY A 318 17.13 -37.40 -36.46
N TRP A 319 16.77 -37.69 -35.21
CA TRP A 319 17.30 -36.99 -34.03
C TRP A 319 18.20 -37.91 -33.18
N THR A 320 19.41 -37.44 -32.86
CA THR A 320 20.47 -38.22 -32.19
C THR A 320 20.43 -38.17 -30.65
N SER A 321 19.42 -37.52 -30.07
CA SER A 321 19.17 -37.45 -28.63
C SER A 321 17.68 -37.67 -28.33
N GLY A 322 17.36 -38.16 -27.14
CA GLY A 322 16.01 -38.63 -26.80
C GLY A 322 15.02 -37.50 -26.57
N HIS A 323 13.91 -37.51 -27.30
CA HIS A 323 12.80 -36.56 -27.11
C HIS A 323 11.61 -37.21 -26.42
N GLY A 324 11.31 -36.74 -25.21
CA GLY A 324 10.07 -37.03 -24.51
C GLY A 324 9.10 -35.86 -24.63
N THR A 325 7.94 -36.09 -25.23
CA THR A 325 6.79 -35.17 -25.10
C THR A 325 5.99 -35.56 -23.86
N TRP A 326 5.43 -34.58 -23.15
CA TRP A 326 4.72 -34.81 -21.90
C TRP A 326 3.34 -34.17 -21.92
N THR A 327 2.40 -34.82 -21.25
CA THR A 327 1.01 -34.37 -21.15
C THR A 327 0.60 -34.39 -19.68
N ALA A 328 0.77 -33.25 -19.03
CA ALA A 328 0.34 -33.06 -17.64
C ALA A 328 -1.14 -32.66 -17.60
N TYR A 329 -2.04 -33.62 -17.33
CA TYR A 329 -3.45 -33.31 -17.16
C TYR A 329 -3.74 -32.75 -15.76
N THR A 330 -4.25 -31.53 -15.72
CA THR A 330 -5.13 -31.04 -14.65
C THR A 330 -6.59 -31.47 -14.90
N THR A 331 -6.82 -32.63 -15.53
CA THR A 331 -8.15 -33.15 -15.85
C THR A 331 -8.41 -34.53 -15.26
N GLY A 332 -9.46 -34.60 -14.45
CA GLY A 332 -10.23 -35.80 -14.22
C GLY A 332 -11.66 -35.38 -13.89
N THR A 333 -12.66 -36.08 -14.41
CA THR A 333 -13.99 -36.08 -13.79
C THR A 333 -13.82 -36.49 -12.32
N PRO A 334 -14.37 -35.76 -11.33
CA PRO A 334 -14.15 -36.06 -9.93
C PRO A 334 -14.57 -37.50 -9.59
N GLN A 335 -13.62 -38.34 -9.16
CA GLN A 335 -13.93 -39.59 -8.47
C GLN A 335 -13.95 -39.30 -6.97
N GLY A 336 -15.15 -39.09 -6.43
CA GLY A 336 -15.36 -38.71 -5.04
C GLY A 336 -15.03 -37.25 -4.75
N SER A 337 -14.63 -36.96 -3.51
CA SER A 337 -14.44 -35.61 -2.96
C SER A 337 -13.10 -34.95 -3.35
N GLN A 338 -12.57 -35.23 -4.54
CA GLN A 338 -11.30 -34.68 -5.01
C GLN A 338 -11.50 -33.37 -5.78
N GLU A 339 -10.79 -32.32 -5.37
CA GLU A 339 -10.87 -31.02 -6.02
C GLU A 339 -9.88 -30.88 -7.19
N LEU A 340 -10.34 -30.31 -8.30
CA LEU A 340 -9.49 -29.90 -9.41
C LEU A 340 -8.53 -28.77 -9.00
N GLN A 341 -7.29 -28.81 -9.52
CA GLN A 341 -6.34 -27.72 -9.35
C GLN A 341 -6.64 -26.61 -10.37
N GLN A 342 -7.26 -25.53 -9.90
CA GLN A 342 -7.51 -24.33 -10.69
C GLN A 342 -6.37 -23.31 -10.49
N GLY A 343 -5.99 -22.61 -11.56
CA GLY A 343 -4.90 -21.62 -11.56
C GLY A 343 -3.74 -21.99 -12.48
N THR A 344 -2.57 -21.38 -12.21
CA THR A 344 -1.43 -21.34 -13.13
C THR A 344 -0.19 -22.07 -12.58
N VAL A 345 -0.16 -23.40 -12.68
CA VAL A 345 0.89 -24.24 -12.07
C VAL A 345 2.25 -24.13 -12.78
N ILE A 346 3.34 -24.22 -12.02
CA ILE A 346 4.69 -24.42 -12.59
C ILE A 346 4.97 -25.93 -12.58
N VAL A 347 5.26 -26.49 -13.75
CA VAL A 347 5.64 -27.90 -13.95
C VAL A 347 7.16 -27.99 -14.08
N THR A 348 7.81 -28.77 -13.23
CA THR A 348 9.28 -28.96 -13.23
C THR A 348 9.64 -30.45 -13.17
N PRO A 349 10.22 -31.04 -14.23
CA PRO A 349 10.73 -32.41 -14.21
C PRO A 349 12.08 -32.51 -13.49
N ARG A 350 12.35 -33.64 -12.84
CA ARG A 350 13.64 -33.95 -12.22
C ARG A 350 13.94 -35.45 -12.27
N LYS A 351 15.18 -35.76 -12.62
CA LYS A 351 15.78 -37.08 -12.53
C LYS A 351 17.28 -36.90 -12.29
N ASP A 352 17.88 -37.73 -11.44
CA ASP A 352 19.33 -37.70 -11.27
C ASP A 352 20.04 -38.21 -12.53
N GLY A 353 21.16 -37.57 -12.90
CA GLY A 353 21.85 -37.84 -14.15
C GLY A 353 21.21 -37.24 -15.41
N PHE A 354 20.20 -36.35 -15.28
CA PHE A 354 19.58 -35.66 -16.42
C PHE A 354 19.35 -34.16 -16.14
N THR A 355 19.50 -33.32 -17.16
CA THR A 355 18.99 -31.95 -17.23
C THR A 355 17.77 -31.88 -18.15
N PHE A 356 16.89 -30.90 -17.96
CA PHE A 356 15.68 -30.72 -18.77
C PHE A 356 15.63 -29.33 -19.40
N THR A 357 15.21 -29.27 -20.67
CA THR A 357 15.01 -28.03 -21.44
C THR A 357 13.60 -27.98 -22.04
N PRO A 358 12.79 -26.95 -21.75
CA PRO A 358 13.02 -25.90 -20.74
C PRO A 358 13.14 -26.48 -19.33
N GLN A 359 13.68 -25.72 -18.37
CA GLN A 359 13.85 -26.23 -17.00
C GLN A 359 12.51 -26.37 -16.25
N SER A 360 11.53 -25.55 -16.60
CA SER A 360 10.14 -25.60 -16.11
C SER A 360 9.19 -24.96 -17.14
N VAL A 361 7.90 -25.23 -17.04
CA VAL A 361 6.85 -24.56 -17.85
C VAL A 361 5.74 -24.06 -16.94
N GLU A 362 5.28 -22.82 -17.19
CA GLU A 362 4.09 -22.24 -16.55
C GLU A 362 2.83 -22.65 -17.33
N VAL A 363 1.83 -23.21 -16.65
CA VAL A 363 0.64 -23.85 -17.25
C VAL A 363 -0.62 -23.30 -16.60
N THR A 364 -1.44 -22.57 -17.38
CA THR A 364 -2.73 -22.03 -16.90
C THR A 364 -3.88 -22.93 -17.36
N GLY A 365 -4.55 -23.59 -16.42
CA GLY A 365 -5.65 -24.51 -16.71
C GLY A 365 -5.20 -25.84 -17.36
N PRO A 366 -6.12 -26.58 -18.01
CA PRO A 366 -5.80 -27.80 -18.74
C PRO A 366 -4.93 -27.55 -19.97
N ALA A 367 -3.78 -28.22 -20.07
CA ALA A 367 -2.90 -28.18 -21.23
C ALA A 367 -2.45 -29.60 -21.63
N THR A 368 -2.30 -29.86 -22.93
CA THR A 368 -2.00 -31.19 -23.45
C THR A 368 -0.59 -31.35 -24.03
N ASN A 369 0.18 -30.26 -24.12
CA ASN A 369 1.37 -30.11 -24.95
C ASN A 369 2.58 -29.52 -24.19
N ILE A 370 2.80 -29.94 -22.95
CA ILE A 370 3.84 -29.40 -22.06
C ILE A 370 5.12 -30.24 -22.20
N ASN A 371 6.06 -29.82 -23.06
CA ASN A 371 7.18 -30.68 -23.46
C ASN A 371 8.52 -30.33 -22.80
N PHE A 372 9.32 -31.36 -22.50
CA PHE A 372 10.63 -31.26 -21.86
C PHE A 372 11.64 -32.22 -22.49
N ILE A 373 12.75 -31.68 -23.02
CA ILE A 373 13.86 -32.46 -23.58
C ILE A 373 14.82 -32.82 -22.46
N GLY A 374 15.00 -34.11 -22.19
CA GLY A 374 15.90 -34.62 -21.14
C GLY A 374 17.28 -34.98 -21.69
N THR A 375 18.31 -34.24 -21.33
CA THR A 375 19.70 -34.49 -21.74
C THR A 375 20.48 -35.16 -20.62
N PRO A 376 21.14 -36.31 -20.84
CA PRO A 376 22.00 -36.94 -19.83
C PRO A 376 23.12 -36.01 -19.34
N THR A 377 23.44 -36.07 -18.05
CA THR A 377 24.49 -35.27 -17.40
C THR A 377 25.15 -36.06 -16.28
N ILE A 378 26.33 -35.62 -15.85
CA ILE A 378 27.02 -36.14 -14.66
C ILE A 378 26.58 -35.38 -13.39
N ALA A 379 25.76 -34.33 -13.53
CA ALA A 379 25.28 -33.54 -12.40
C ALA A 379 24.29 -34.31 -11.51
N VAL A 380 24.61 -34.38 -10.21
CA VAL A 380 23.68 -34.81 -9.15
C VAL A 380 22.89 -33.59 -8.70
N ASN A 381 21.60 -33.57 -8.97
CA ASN A 381 20.73 -32.44 -8.66
C ASN A 381 20.36 -32.45 -7.17
N THR A 382 21.18 -31.85 -6.30
CA THR A 382 20.99 -31.86 -4.82
C THR A 382 19.90 -30.92 -4.30
N SER A 383 19.38 -30.02 -5.15
CA SER A 383 18.28 -29.11 -4.84
C SER A 383 17.24 -29.10 -5.97
N MET A 384 16.05 -28.55 -5.72
CA MET A 384 15.07 -28.38 -6.78
C MET A 384 15.55 -27.33 -7.79
N PRO A 385 15.54 -27.63 -9.10
CA PRO A 385 15.90 -26.67 -10.13
C PRO A 385 14.74 -25.67 -10.33
N ILE A 386 14.60 -24.71 -9.41
CA ILE A 386 13.84 -23.48 -9.68
C ILE A 386 14.48 -22.83 -10.91
N ASN A 387 13.67 -22.50 -11.93
CA ASN A 387 14.12 -21.81 -13.13
C ASN A 387 14.97 -20.60 -12.71
N ASN A 388 16.24 -20.59 -13.11
CA ASN A 388 17.22 -19.59 -12.73
C ASN A 388 16.93 -18.18 -13.32
N SER A 389 15.90 -18.06 -14.15
CA SER A 389 15.29 -16.79 -14.60
C SER A 389 13.99 -16.42 -13.86
N GLN A 390 13.44 -17.28 -13.00
CA GLN A 390 12.17 -17.07 -12.29
C GLN A 390 12.37 -17.20 -10.78
N THR A 391 12.39 -16.07 -10.07
CA THR A 391 12.80 -16.01 -8.66
C THR A 391 11.71 -16.44 -7.66
N TRP A 392 10.58 -17.01 -8.12
CA TRP A 392 9.43 -17.35 -7.28
C TRP A 392 8.86 -18.74 -7.53
N SER A 393 8.36 -19.33 -6.44
CA SER A 393 7.75 -20.66 -6.42
C SER A 393 6.25 -20.61 -6.79
N TRP A 394 5.56 -19.51 -6.51
CA TRP A 394 4.16 -19.33 -6.90
C TRP A 394 3.85 -17.89 -7.31
N LYS A 395 2.79 -17.70 -8.11
CA LYS A 395 2.25 -16.40 -8.54
C LYS A 395 0.74 -16.36 -8.35
N ILE A 396 0.23 -15.38 -7.61
CA ILE A 396 -1.20 -15.05 -7.55
C ILE A 396 -1.45 -13.82 -8.41
N GLY A 397 -2.05 -14.00 -9.59
CA GLY A 397 -2.37 -12.93 -10.54
C GLY A 397 -3.87 -12.61 -10.70
N GLN A 398 -4.70 -13.09 -9.78
CA GLN A 398 -6.14 -12.86 -9.77
C GLN A 398 -6.63 -12.62 -8.34
N ASP A 399 -7.76 -11.93 -8.20
CA ASP A 399 -8.48 -11.81 -6.94
C ASP A 399 -9.03 -13.18 -6.51
N GLY A 400 -9.28 -13.37 -5.21
CA GLY A 400 -9.83 -14.63 -4.73
C GLY A 400 -9.94 -14.77 -3.21
N TYR A 401 -10.79 -15.72 -2.81
CA TYR A 401 -10.89 -16.23 -1.45
C TYR A 401 -10.08 -17.51 -1.29
N TYR A 402 -9.32 -17.62 -0.19
CA TYR A 402 -8.50 -18.79 0.14
C TYR A 402 -8.77 -19.23 1.57
N ASP A 403 -8.95 -20.53 1.80
CA ASP A 403 -9.06 -21.06 3.17
C ASP A 403 -7.70 -21.07 3.88
N THR A 404 -6.63 -21.38 3.14
CA THR A 404 -5.25 -21.34 3.65
C THR A 404 -4.29 -20.93 2.55
N ILE A 405 -3.36 -20.03 2.85
CA ILE A 405 -2.12 -19.87 2.09
C ILE A 405 -0.95 -20.15 3.02
N SER A 406 -0.14 -21.15 2.68
CA SER A 406 1.08 -21.55 3.39
C SER A 406 2.32 -21.27 2.53
N VAL A 407 3.28 -20.51 3.06
CA VAL A 407 4.56 -20.21 2.43
C VAL A 407 5.69 -20.76 3.32
N THR A 408 6.51 -21.66 2.76
CA THR A 408 7.33 -22.61 3.54
C THR A 408 8.69 -22.92 2.92
N SER A 409 9.65 -23.32 3.75
CA SER A 409 10.98 -23.88 3.39
C SER A 409 11.82 -23.00 2.44
N GLY A 410 11.87 -21.70 2.72
CA GLY A 410 12.66 -20.70 1.97
C GLY A 410 12.03 -20.27 0.64
N ARG A 411 10.80 -20.69 0.34
CA ARG A 411 10.15 -20.43 -0.95
C ARG A 411 9.50 -19.05 -1.01
N LYS A 412 9.32 -18.56 -2.24
CA LYS A 412 8.81 -17.21 -2.50
C LYS A 412 7.46 -17.22 -3.21
N LEU A 413 6.52 -16.46 -2.67
CA LEU A 413 5.20 -16.18 -3.22
C LEU A 413 5.19 -14.80 -3.88
N CYS A 414 5.02 -14.78 -5.20
CA CYS A 414 4.74 -13.58 -5.96
C CYS A 414 3.23 -13.26 -5.91
N ILE A 415 2.87 -12.01 -5.63
CA ILE A 415 1.51 -11.51 -5.83
C ILE A 415 1.56 -10.44 -6.91
N ASP A 416 0.95 -10.73 -8.05
CA ASP A 416 0.96 -9.92 -9.26
C ASP A 416 -0.26 -9.00 -9.25
N LEU A 417 0.01 -7.69 -9.14
CA LEU A 417 -1.02 -6.67 -9.06
C LEU A 417 -1.59 -6.29 -10.44
N GLY A 418 -0.96 -6.73 -11.55
CA GLY A 418 -1.42 -6.44 -12.91
C GLY A 418 -1.51 -4.93 -13.25
N GLY A 419 -0.82 -4.07 -12.51
CA GLY A 419 -0.88 -2.61 -12.61
C GLY A 419 -1.98 -1.93 -11.80
N GLY A 420 -2.90 -2.70 -11.20
CA GLY A 420 -4.07 -2.20 -10.45
C GLY A 420 -4.16 -2.74 -9.02
N ASP A 421 -5.31 -2.58 -8.38
CA ASP A 421 -5.53 -3.20 -7.06
C ASP A 421 -5.77 -4.72 -7.21
N ARG A 422 -5.22 -5.49 -6.27
CA ARG A 422 -5.41 -6.94 -6.14
C ARG A 422 -6.11 -7.21 -4.82
N ILE A 423 -7.25 -7.89 -4.85
CA ILE A 423 -8.06 -8.19 -3.66
C ILE A 423 -7.95 -9.66 -3.30
N LEU A 424 -7.27 -9.95 -2.20
CA LEU A 424 -7.17 -11.31 -1.64
C LEU A 424 -7.89 -11.36 -0.30
N ARG A 425 -8.75 -12.35 -0.11
CA ARG A 425 -9.30 -12.71 1.20
C ARG A 425 -8.77 -14.09 1.59
N ILE A 426 -8.13 -14.20 2.74
CA ILE A 426 -7.52 -15.44 3.22
C ILE A 426 -8.05 -15.73 4.62
N LYS A 427 -8.49 -16.95 4.88
CA LYS A 427 -8.90 -17.33 6.24
C LYS A 427 -7.68 -17.52 7.15
N ASN A 428 -6.70 -18.30 6.71
CA ASN A 428 -5.44 -18.52 7.43
C ASN A 428 -4.24 -18.21 6.52
N LEU A 429 -3.41 -17.23 6.85
CA LEU A 429 -2.15 -16.94 6.15
C LEU A 429 -0.96 -17.32 7.04
N ASN A 430 -0.22 -18.35 6.62
CA ASN A 430 0.95 -18.85 7.34
C ASN A 430 2.22 -18.72 6.49
N VAL A 431 3.20 -17.96 6.98
CA VAL A 431 4.49 -17.75 6.31
C VAL A 431 5.59 -18.24 7.26
N SER A 432 5.86 -19.54 7.21
CA SER A 432 6.79 -20.23 8.11
C SER A 432 8.08 -20.59 7.38
N GLN A 433 9.09 -19.74 7.52
CA GLN A 433 10.32 -19.73 6.72
C GLN A 433 9.99 -19.54 5.23
N GLY A 434 9.53 -18.36 4.84
CA GLY A 434 9.17 -18.05 3.46
C GLY A 434 9.12 -16.57 3.15
N GLU A 435 9.00 -16.22 1.88
CA GLU A 435 8.93 -14.84 1.41
C GLU A 435 7.64 -14.58 0.63
N ILE A 436 7.01 -13.41 0.83
CA ILE A 436 5.96 -12.87 -0.03
C ILE A 436 6.46 -11.56 -0.61
N PHE A 437 6.27 -11.31 -1.91
CA PHE A 437 6.61 -10.03 -2.53
C PHE A 437 5.62 -9.68 -3.65
N LEU A 438 5.57 -8.38 -4.01
CA LEU A 438 4.61 -7.85 -4.97
C LEU A 438 5.29 -7.57 -6.32
N THR A 439 4.59 -7.82 -7.43
CA THR A 439 5.05 -7.47 -8.78
C THR A 439 3.98 -6.69 -9.55
N ASN A 440 4.40 -6.03 -10.64
CA ASN A 440 3.55 -5.21 -11.50
C ASN A 440 2.72 -4.18 -10.70
N THR A 441 3.34 -3.57 -9.68
CA THR A 441 2.63 -2.73 -8.70
C THR A 441 2.03 -1.46 -9.29
N GLY A 442 2.54 -1.02 -10.44
CA GLY A 442 2.06 0.19 -11.13
C GLY A 442 2.15 1.46 -10.28
N GLN A 443 1.64 2.55 -10.82
CA GLN A 443 1.58 3.80 -10.07
C GLN A 443 0.56 3.72 -8.92
N ASN A 444 -0.61 3.14 -9.16
CA ASN A 444 -1.73 3.13 -8.22
C ASN A 444 -2.08 1.77 -7.62
N GLY A 445 -1.53 0.66 -8.15
CA GLY A 445 -1.90 -0.68 -7.70
C GLY A 445 -1.45 -1.00 -6.28
N ARG A 446 -2.31 -1.66 -5.51
CA ARG A 446 -2.08 -2.10 -4.13
C ARG A 446 -2.59 -3.53 -3.92
N LEU A 447 -1.93 -4.29 -3.05
CA LEU A 447 -2.50 -5.50 -2.47
C LEU A 447 -3.40 -5.10 -1.29
N ILE A 448 -4.70 -5.36 -1.45
CA ILE A 448 -5.72 -5.27 -0.41
C ILE A 448 -5.94 -6.68 0.14
N LEU A 449 -5.45 -6.93 1.35
CA LEU A 449 -5.39 -8.25 1.96
C LEU A 449 -6.34 -8.34 3.16
N TYR A 450 -7.36 -9.17 3.06
CA TYR A 450 -8.36 -9.41 4.10
C TYR A 450 -8.09 -10.75 4.80
N ILE A 451 -7.80 -10.75 6.11
CA ILE A 451 -7.47 -11.98 6.85
C ILE A 451 -8.53 -12.30 7.92
N ASP A 452 -9.21 -13.44 7.80
CA ASP A 452 -10.38 -13.76 8.64
C ASP A 452 -10.04 -14.33 10.03
N ASN A 453 -9.01 -15.17 10.16
CA ASN A 453 -8.80 -15.99 11.38
C ASN A 453 -7.38 -15.94 11.94
N SER A 454 -6.36 -16.14 11.10
CA SER A 454 -4.97 -16.15 11.57
C SER A 454 -3.98 -15.62 10.55
N PHE A 455 -2.99 -14.88 11.06
CA PHE A 455 -1.78 -14.47 10.35
C PHE A 455 -0.56 -14.86 11.17
N THR A 456 0.34 -15.66 10.62
CA THR A 456 1.56 -16.11 11.30
C THR A 456 2.81 -15.90 10.45
N LEU A 457 3.82 -15.26 11.03
CA LEU A 457 5.19 -15.23 10.53
C LEU A 457 6.05 -16.14 11.43
N GLY A 458 6.73 -17.13 10.84
CA GLY A 458 7.61 -18.08 11.52
C GLY A 458 8.98 -18.14 10.85
N GLY A 459 10.06 -18.45 11.58
CA GLY A 459 11.42 -18.36 11.03
C GLY A 459 11.79 -16.92 10.60
N SER A 460 12.79 -16.75 9.74
CA SER A 460 13.20 -15.42 9.21
C SER A 460 12.35 -14.95 8.02
N SER A 461 11.03 -15.15 8.08
CA SER A 461 10.12 -14.84 6.97
C SER A 461 10.01 -13.35 6.64
N GLN A 462 9.77 -13.05 5.37
CA GLN A 462 9.72 -11.67 4.86
C GLN A 462 8.46 -11.41 4.04
N VAL A 463 7.82 -10.26 4.25
CA VAL A 463 6.68 -9.79 3.45
C VAL A 463 7.01 -8.43 2.85
N ASN A 464 7.05 -8.37 1.53
CA ASN A 464 7.23 -7.18 0.69
C ASN A 464 8.54 -6.40 0.97
N ILE A 465 9.60 -7.09 1.43
CA ILE A 465 10.90 -6.46 1.68
C ILE A 465 11.45 -5.77 0.43
N GLY A 466 11.97 -4.55 0.62
CA GLY A 466 12.38 -3.65 -0.46
C GLY A 466 11.24 -2.88 -1.13
N GLY A 467 9.98 -3.24 -0.87
CA GLY A 467 8.79 -2.59 -1.43
C GLY A 467 8.43 -1.24 -0.79
N ASP A 468 7.39 -0.63 -1.37
CA ASP A 468 6.71 0.54 -0.83
C ASP A 468 5.63 0.09 0.19
N PRO A 469 5.65 0.58 1.44
CA PRO A 469 4.66 0.22 2.47
C PRO A 469 3.23 0.65 2.15
N ASN A 470 3.01 1.56 1.19
CA ASN A 470 1.67 1.96 0.75
C ASN A 470 1.08 1.01 -0.31
N LYS A 471 1.84 0.02 -0.76
CA LYS A 471 1.41 -0.99 -1.75
C LYS A 471 0.81 -2.25 -1.13
N LEU A 472 0.80 -2.36 0.20
CA LEU A 472 0.20 -3.47 0.94
C LEU A 472 -0.62 -2.92 2.11
N ILE A 473 -1.92 -3.24 2.13
CA ILE A 473 -2.80 -2.98 3.27
C ILE A 473 -3.41 -4.30 3.71
N MET A 474 -3.12 -4.73 4.93
CA MET A 474 -3.70 -5.93 5.55
C MET A 474 -4.76 -5.56 6.58
N PHE A 475 -6.02 -5.94 6.34
CA PHE A 475 -7.09 -5.88 7.33
C PHE A 475 -7.20 -7.23 8.03
N TYR A 476 -6.97 -7.25 9.34
CA TYR A 476 -6.98 -8.47 10.16
C TYR A 476 -8.14 -8.44 11.16
N ARG A 477 -9.02 -9.45 11.07
CA ARG A 477 -10.17 -9.64 11.98
C ARG A 477 -10.15 -10.95 12.77
N GLY A 478 -9.02 -11.64 12.77
CA GLY A 478 -8.79 -12.77 13.66
C GLY A 478 -8.75 -12.31 15.12
N SER A 479 -8.89 -13.27 16.03
CA SER A 479 -8.74 -13.09 17.49
C SER A 479 -7.43 -13.70 18.02
N ASN A 480 -6.61 -14.30 17.16
CA ASN A 480 -5.29 -14.81 17.52
C ASN A 480 -4.28 -13.66 17.48
N ASN A 481 -3.43 -13.52 18.49
CA ASN A 481 -2.44 -12.44 18.54
C ASN A 481 -1.42 -12.55 17.39
N ILE A 482 -1.09 -11.41 16.78
CA ILE A 482 -0.04 -11.34 15.75
C ILE A 482 1.30 -11.25 16.45
N ASN A 483 2.24 -12.11 16.06
CA ASN A 483 3.62 -12.05 16.50
C ASN A 483 4.53 -11.90 15.28
N ILE A 484 5.32 -10.83 15.24
CA ILE A 484 6.40 -10.62 14.27
C ILE A 484 7.71 -10.61 15.06
N GLY A 485 8.42 -11.74 15.09
CA GLY A 485 9.56 -11.98 15.98
C GLY A 485 10.85 -12.35 15.25
N GLY A 486 11.93 -12.63 15.99
CA GLY A 486 13.18 -13.10 15.41
C GLY A 486 13.74 -12.12 14.36
N SER A 487 14.11 -12.60 13.17
CA SER A 487 14.55 -11.76 12.04
C SER A 487 13.45 -11.59 10.98
N GLN A 488 12.18 -11.56 11.39
CA GLN A 488 11.05 -11.40 10.48
C GLN A 488 10.88 -9.96 10.03
N ALA A 489 10.36 -9.76 8.82
CA ALA A 489 10.12 -8.42 8.30
C ALA A 489 8.81 -8.28 7.54
N PHE A 490 8.17 -7.12 7.68
CA PHE A 490 6.89 -6.79 7.04
C PHE A 490 6.93 -5.34 6.56
N VAL A 491 6.77 -5.13 5.25
CA VAL A 491 6.70 -3.80 4.64
C VAL A 491 5.31 -3.59 4.05
N GLY A 492 4.49 -2.83 4.76
CA GLY A 492 3.08 -2.67 4.49
C GLY A 492 2.37 -2.09 5.69
N SER A 493 1.10 -1.77 5.53
CA SER A 493 0.25 -1.31 6.63
C SER A 493 -0.66 -2.43 7.11
N ILE A 494 -0.92 -2.46 8.42
CA ILE A 494 -1.81 -3.44 9.07
C ILE A 494 -2.90 -2.66 9.81
N PHE A 495 -4.16 -3.04 9.62
CA PHE A 495 -5.28 -2.58 10.43
C PHE A 495 -5.91 -3.78 11.14
N ILE A 496 -5.82 -3.81 12.47
CA ILE A 496 -6.43 -4.83 13.33
C ILE A 496 -7.77 -4.31 13.87
N GLY A 497 -8.85 -5.05 13.60
CA GLY A 497 -10.17 -4.74 14.13
C GLY A 497 -11.25 -5.74 13.76
N ASN A 498 -12.46 -5.51 14.26
CA ASN A 498 -13.59 -6.39 13.97
C ASN A 498 -14.91 -5.62 13.89
N ASN A 499 -15.74 -5.99 12.92
CA ASN A 499 -17.14 -5.56 12.85
C ASN A 499 -18.06 -6.50 13.64
N ASP A 500 -17.56 -7.68 14.01
CA ASP A 500 -18.20 -8.62 14.92
C ASP A 500 -17.91 -8.19 16.37
N THR A 501 -18.87 -7.51 17.00
CA THR A 501 -18.75 -6.99 18.38
C THR A 501 -18.63 -8.09 19.44
N THR A 502 -18.85 -9.37 19.07
CA THR A 502 -18.64 -10.51 19.98
C THR A 502 -17.18 -10.94 20.08
N LYS A 503 -16.30 -10.42 19.20
CA LYS A 503 -14.89 -10.80 19.14
C LYS A 503 -13.98 -9.66 19.59
N THR A 504 -13.14 -9.94 20.57
CA THR A 504 -12.01 -9.09 20.93
C THR A 504 -11.04 -8.99 19.75
N PRO A 505 -10.69 -7.78 19.26
CA PRO A 505 -9.61 -7.61 18.30
C PRO A 505 -8.28 -8.06 18.90
N SER A 506 -7.43 -8.69 18.09
CA SER A 506 -6.14 -9.20 18.55
C SER A 506 -5.17 -8.13 19.03
N ASP A 507 -4.29 -8.54 19.93
CA ASP A 507 -3.06 -7.80 20.26
C ASP A 507 -1.94 -8.13 19.26
N ILE A 508 -0.89 -7.31 19.24
CA ILE A 508 0.28 -7.49 18.36
C ILE A 508 1.60 -7.28 19.10
N THR A 509 2.53 -8.21 18.89
CA THR A 509 3.90 -8.16 19.40
C THR A 509 4.89 -8.07 18.24
N LEU A 510 5.75 -7.07 18.28
CA LEU A 510 6.89 -6.85 17.38
C LEU A 510 8.17 -7.07 18.19
N GLY A 511 8.75 -8.27 18.08
CA GLY A 511 9.77 -8.77 19.00
C GLY A 511 11.12 -9.11 18.35
N GLY A 512 12.14 -9.29 19.18
CA GLY A 512 13.46 -9.77 18.74
C GLY A 512 14.21 -8.76 17.87
N SER A 513 14.57 -9.15 16.66
CA SER A 513 15.29 -8.33 15.67
C SER A 513 14.44 -8.02 14.45
N CYS A 514 13.11 -7.92 14.63
CA CYS A 514 12.18 -7.74 13.53
C CYS A 514 12.30 -6.36 12.85
N SER A 515 11.66 -6.23 11.68
CA SER A 515 11.57 -4.96 10.94
C SER A 515 10.16 -4.77 10.38
N PHE A 516 9.40 -3.87 10.98
CA PHE A 516 8.10 -3.42 10.47
C PHE A 516 8.23 -2.03 9.85
N LYS A 517 7.75 -1.85 8.62
CA LYS A 517 7.72 -0.55 7.92
C LYS A 517 6.33 -0.29 7.35
N GLY A 518 5.65 0.77 7.82
CA GLY A 518 4.32 1.18 7.36
C GLY A 518 3.45 1.74 8.48
N THR A 519 2.13 1.71 8.28
CA THR A 519 1.15 2.14 9.30
C THR A 519 0.55 0.93 10.01
N LEU A 520 0.64 0.88 11.34
CA LEU A 520 -0.07 -0.06 12.19
C LEU A 520 -1.26 0.66 12.86
N VAL A 521 -2.48 0.34 12.44
CA VAL A 521 -3.72 0.75 13.12
C VAL A 521 -4.23 -0.42 13.95
N SER A 522 -4.56 -0.21 15.23
CA SER A 522 -5.14 -1.26 16.06
C SER A 522 -6.29 -0.79 16.93
N SER A 523 -7.30 -1.65 17.02
CA SER A 523 -8.39 -1.58 18.00
C SER A 523 -8.26 -2.66 19.10
N GLY A 524 -7.16 -3.42 19.10
CA GLY A 524 -6.79 -4.34 20.19
C GLY A 524 -6.37 -3.60 21.46
N ASN A 525 -6.10 -4.36 22.52
CA ASN A 525 -5.82 -3.82 23.85
C ASN A 525 -4.34 -3.55 24.09
N ASN A 526 -3.46 -4.32 23.47
CA ASN A 526 -2.01 -4.26 23.69
C ASN A 526 -1.21 -4.21 22.37
N ILE A 527 -0.18 -3.36 22.36
CA ILE A 527 0.90 -3.40 21.37
C ILE A 527 2.22 -3.49 22.13
N ILE A 528 3.00 -4.53 21.85
CA ILE A 528 4.32 -4.72 22.46
C ILE A 528 5.39 -4.59 21.38
N VAL A 529 6.39 -3.74 21.61
CA VAL A 529 7.55 -3.55 20.74
C VAL A 529 8.80 -3.81 21.59
N GLU A 530 9.49 -4.91 21.34
CA GLU A 530 10.56 -5.40 22.22
C GLU A 530 11.73 -6.04 21.47
N GLY A 531 12.85 -6.24 22.16
CA GLY A 531 14.04 -6.88 21.61
C GLY A 531 15.17 -5.91 21.25
N GLY A 532 15.93 -6.26 20.22
CA GLY A 532 17.22 -5.65 19.87
C GLY A 532 17.25 -4.81 18.60
N SER A 533 16.13 -4.65 17.88
CA SER A 533 16.10 -3.96 16.59
C SER A 533 16.11 -2.43 16.74
N ALA A 534 17.22 -1.80 16.34
CA ALA A 534 17.37 -0.35 16.25
C ALA A 534 16.45 0.32 15.20
N ASN A 535 15.63 -0.45 14.48
CA ASN A 535 14.55 0.02 13.60
C ASN A 535 13.39 -0.99 13.63
N ALA A 536 12.93 -1.39 14.82
CA ALA A 536 11.85 -2.36 15.00
C ALA A 536 10.57 -1.92 14.26
N VAL A 537 10.26 -0.63 14.31
CA VAL A 537 9.15 0.02 13.60
C VAL A 537 9.65 1.28 12.89
N LYS A 538 9.28 1.44 11.61
CA LYS A 538 9.38 2.70 10.88
C LYS A 538 8.04 3.11 10.29
N GLY A 539 7.43 4.16 10.83
CA GLY A 539 6.13 4.70 10.41
C GLY A 539 5.23 5.06 11.59
N LEU A 540 3.95 4.77 11.47
CA LEU A 540 2.91 5.18 12.43
C LEU A 540 2.37 3.98 13.22
N ILE A 541 2.37 4.06 14.54
CA ILE A 541 1.56 3.22 15.42
C ILE A 541 0.34 4.06 15.85
N TYR A 542 -0.85 3.63 15.48
CA TYR A 542 -2.12 4.30 15.79
C TYR A 542 -3.06 3.35 16.52
N ALA A 543 -3.05 3.41 17.85
CA ALA A 543 -3.87 2.57 18.71
C ALA A 543 -4.37 3.36 19.94
N PRO A 544 -5.23 4.38 19.74
CA PRO A 544 -5.67 5.31 20.79
C PRO A 544 -6.44 4.66 21.95
N LYS A 545 -6.77 3.36 21.86
CA LYS A 545 -7.40 2.57 22.93
C LYS A 545 -6.45 1.56 23.60
N ALA A 546 -5.26 1.34 23.05
CA ALA A 546 -4.33 0.30 23.50
C ALA A 546 -3.30 0.80 24.52
N TYR A 547 -2.86 -0.10 25.39
CA TYR A 547 -1.59 0.00 26.10
C TYR A 547 -0.45 -0.33 25.12
N VAL A 548 0.48 0.60 24.95
CA VAL A 548 1.67 0.43 24.10
C VAL A 548 2.90 0.31 25.00
N GLN A 549 3.61 -0.80 24.90
CA GLN A 549 4.88 -1.03 25.58
C GLN A 549 6.03 -1.05 24.57
N ILE A 550 7.07 -0.25 24.79
CA ILE A 550 8.32 -0.30 24.02
C ILE A 550 9.47 -0.58 24.98
N SER A 551 10.27 -1.63 24.73
CA SER A 551 11.25 -2.10 25.70
C SER A 551 12.56 -2.64 25.11
N ALA A 552 13.51 -2.91 26.01
CA ALA A 552 14.88 -3.35 25.74
C ALA A 552 15.65 -2.33 24.88
N SER A 553 15.88 -2.63 23.61
CA SER A 553 16.59 -1.79 22.64
C SER A 553 15.80 -1.62 21.34
N ALA A 554 14.49 -1.90 21.36
CA ALA A 554 13.62 -1.77 20.19
C ALA A 554 13.26 -0.29 19.94
N VAL A 555 13.52 0.20 18.73
CA VAL A 555 13.29 1.61 18.38
C VAL A 555 12.13 1.77 17.41
N VAL A 556 11.25 2.73 17.71
CA VAL A 556 10.18 3.20 16.83
C VAL A 556 10.60 4.54 16.22
N THR A 557 10.75 4.60 14.90
CA THR A 557 10.96 5.86 14.16
C THR A 557 9.66 6.29 13.48
N GLY A 558 9.14 7.46 13.87
CA GLY A 558 7.86 8.01 13.41
C GLY A 558 6.98 8.45 14.57
N SER A 559 5.72 8.02 14.60
CA SER A 559 4.72 8.51 15.55
C SER A 559 4.01 7.37 16.27
N VAL A 560 3.76 7.55 17.57
CA VAL A 560 2.98 6.63 18.40
C VAL A 560 1.77 7.35 18.98
N ILE A 561 0.57 6.91 18.65
CA ILE A 561 -0.69 7.33 19.28
C ILE A 561 -1.22 6.13 20.08
N SER A 562 -1.38 6.30 21.39
CA SER A 562 -1.74 5.23 22.34
C SER A 562 -2.82 5.68 23.32
N ASN A 563 -3.42 4.75 24.06
CA ASN A 563 -4.15 5.12 25.28
C ASN A 563 -3.16 5.43 26.41
N ILE A 564 -2.26 4.47 26.66
CA ILE A 564 -1.19 4.52 27.66
C ILE A 564 0.11 4.08 26.98
N CYS A 565 1.24 4.69 27.33
CA CYS A 565 2.56 4.29 26.83
C CYS A 565 3.55 4.00 27.96
N SER A 566 4.24 2.85 27.90
CA SER A 566 5.30 2.46 28.82
C SER A 566 6.60 2.19 28.06
N LEU A 567 7.68 2.83 28.50
CA LEU A 567 9.01 2.77 27.91
C LEU A 567 10.00 2.17 28.91
N SER A 568 10.74 1.12 28.52
CA SER A 568 11.70 0.46 29.41
C SER A 568 12.96 -0.03 28.70
N GLY A 569 14.02 0.79 28.67
CA GLY A 569 15.21 0.51 27.87
C GLY A 569 16.54 0.93 28.50
N GLY A 570 17.63 0.64 27.79
CA GLY A 570 18.95 1.23 28.09
C GLY A 570 19.01 2.72 27.74
N ASN A 571 20.21 3.29 27.68
CA ASN A 571 20.44 4.66 27.20
C ASN A 571 20.25 4.74 25.68
N ILE A 572 18.99 4.82 25.23
CA ILE A 572 18.58 4.76 23.82
C ILE A 572 17.30 5.57 23.61
N ASP A 573 17.19 6.20 22.43
CA ASP A 573 15.93 6.79 21.97
C ASP A 573 14.98 5.65 21.52
N LEU A 574 14.04 5.23 22.39
CA LEU A 574 13.06 4.19 22.04
C LEU A 574 11.98 4.71 21.08
N ILE A 575 11.73 6.02 21.07
CA ILE A 575 10.88 6.72 20.09
C ILE A 575 11.68 7.87 19.49
N VAL A 576 11.74 7.93 18.15
CA VAL A 576 12.33 9.02 17.37
C VAL A 576 11.28 9.60 16.43
N GLY A 577 10.80 10.80 16.72
CA GLY A 577 9.82 11.53 15.91
C GLY A 577 10.30 11.80 14.50
N ASP A 578 9.45 11.54 13.50
CA ASP A 578 9.74 11.83 12.09
C ASP A 578 8.91 13.03 11.59
N ASN A 579 9.59 14.13 11.23
CA ASN A 579 8.95 15.31 10.65
C ASN A 579 8.42 15.08 9.22
N LEU A 580 8.83 13.98 8.57
CA LEU A 580 8.39 13.55 7.25
C LEU A 580 7.52 12.28 7.32
N LEU A 581 6.79 12.10 8.42
CA LEU A 581 5.89 10.96 8.65
C LEU A 581 4.98 10.73 7.44
N ASP A 582 5.15 9.58 6.78
CA ASP A 582 4.27 9.15 5.70
C ASP A 582 2.90 8.75 6.26
N THR A 583 1.89 9.55 5.93
CA THR A 583 0.49 9.34 6.32
C THR A 583 -0.38 8.88 5.16
N THR A 584 0.21 8.51 4.01
CA THR A 584 -0.52 8.16 2.77
C THR A 584 -1.53 7.05 3.01
N THR A 585 -1.11 5.91 3.57
CA THR A 585 -2.05 4.82 3.89
C THR A 585 -3.04 5.23 4.99
N PHE A 586 -2.58 5.90 6.05
CA PHE A 586 -3.43 6.35 7.17
C PHE A 586 -4.61 7.22 6.68
N ASN A 587 -4.34 8.22 5.84
CA ASN A 587 -5.34 9.12 5.27
C ASN A 587 -6.29 8.41 4.28
N SER A 588 -5.88 7.26 3.73
CA SER A 588 -6.70 6.47 2.79
C SER A 588 -7.73 5.53 3.45
N LEU A 589 -7.68 5.38 4.78
CA LEU A 589 -8.65 4.56 5.53
C LEU A 589 -10.04 5.23 5.58
N ASN A 590 -11.07 4.46 5.89
CA ASN A 590 -12.41 4.99 6.02
C ASN A 590 -12.60 5.68 7.38
N TRP A 591 -12.54 7.00 7.41
CA TRP A 591 -12.71 7.82 8.62
C TRP A 591 -14.14 8.35 8.83
N GLY A 592 -15.11 7.90 8.03
CA GLY A 592 -16.45 8.48 8.01
C GLY A 592 -16.43 9.97 7.64
N SER A 593 -17.42 10.72 8.11
CA SER A 593 -17.62 12.15 7.79
C SER A 593 -16.55 13.09 8.36
N SER A 594 -15.82 12.67 9.41
CA SER A 594 -14.87 13.53 10.12
C SER A 594 -13.49 13.60 9.47
N GLY A 595 -13.16 12.65 8.60
CA GLY A 595 -11.82 12.52 8.01
C GLY A 595 -10.75 12.05 9.01
N PRO A 596 -9.50 11.83 8.55
CA PRO A 596 -8.40 11.44 9.42
C PRO A 596 -8.10 12.50 10.49
N PRO A 597 -7.90 12.12 11.75
CA PRO A 597 -7.53 13.06 12.80
C PRO A 597 -6.09 13.57 12.62
N SER A 598 -5.83 14.78 13.13
CA SER A 598 -4.53 15.43 13.01
C SER A 598 -3.49 14.79 13.92
N LEU A 599 -2.38 14.32 13.34
CA LEU A 599 -1.23 13.81 14.12
C LEU A 599 -0.27 14.93 14.58
N LEU A 600 -0.61 16.20 14.33
CA LEU A 600 0.25 17.37 14.57
C LEU A 600 0.13 17.93 15.99
N ALA A 601 1.27 18.32 16.58
CA ALA A 601 1.43 18.66 17.99
C ALA A 601 0.70 19.93 18.48
N TYR A 602 0.30 20.78 17.54
CA TYR A 602 -0.69 21.83 17.74
C TYR A 602 -1.40 22.07 16.41
N LYS A 603 -2.60 22.62 16.45
CA LYS A 603 -3.23 23.32 15.32
C LYS A 603 -3.45 24.77 15.72
N ARG A 604 -3.32 25.73 14.79
CA ARG A 604 -3.65 27.13 15.12
C ARG A 604 -5.15 27.31 15.22
N ASP A 605 -5.59 28.03 16.26
CA ASP A 605 -6.97 28.51 16.35
C ASP A 605 -7.31 29.42 15.16
N VAL A 606 -8.51 29.24 14.61
CA VAL A 606 -8.96 29.89 13.35
C VAL A 606 -9.22 31.40 13.51
N SER A 607 -8.95 31.97 14.69
CA SER A 607 -9.12 33.40 15.01
C SER A 607 -7.93 34.29 14.65
N ASP A 608 -6.75 33.74 14.34
CA ASP A 608 -5.58 34.53 13.86
C ASP A 608 -5.52 34.53 12.32
N ASP A 609 -5.56 35.72 11.73
CA ASP A 609 -5.82 35.97 10.30
C ASP A 609 -5.00 35.08 9.34
N SER A 610 -5.68 34.08 8.78
CA SER A 610 -5.08 33.08 7.89
C SER A 610 -4.75 33.62 6.50
N SER A 611 -5.23 34.81 6.12
CA SER A 611 -5.03 35.36 4.77
C SER A 611 -3.57 35.75 4.51
N ASN A 612 -2.85 36.18 5.54
CA ASN A 612 -1.60 36.91 5.39
C ASN A 612 -0.31 36.03 5.38
N ARG A 613 -0.41 34.70 5.23
CA ARG A 613 0.79 33.80 5.20
C ARG A 613 0.76 32.63 4.20
N ASN A 614 -0.38 32.26 3.60
CA ASN A 614 -0.42 31.19 2.59
C ASN A 614 0.17 31.70 1.25
N TRP A 615 1.15 30.99 0.68
CA TRP A 615 1.73 31.38 -0.61
C TRP A 615 0.69 31.43 -1.74
N ARG A 616 -0.32 30.55 -1.71
CA ARG A 616 -1.45 30.52 -2.67
C ARG A 616 -2.35 31.77 -2.62
N VAL A 617 -2.24 32.56 -1.55
CA VAL A 617 -3.01 33.81 -1.32
C VAL A 617 -2.11 35.04 -1.49
N LYS A 618 -0.79 34.91 -1.26
CA LYS A 618 0.20 35.98 -1.49
C LYS A 618 0.57 36.18 -2.95
N GLY A 619 0.74 35.07 -3.68
CA GLY A 619 0.95 35.12 -5.12
C GLY A 619 -0.36 35.30 -5.88
N LYS A 620 -0.24 35.80 -7.11
CA LYS A 620 -1.38 36.11 -7.98
C LYS A 620 -1.43 35.12 -9.13
N TRP A 621 -2.60 34.50 -9.32
CA TRP A 621 -2.93 33.83 -10.56
C TRP A 621 -3.13 34.89 -11.65
N ILE A 622 -2.40 34.78 -12.75
CA ILE A 622 -2.55 35.63 -13.92
C ILE A 622 -3.46 34.87 -14.89
N ASN A 623 -4.68 35.38 -15.09
CA ASN A 623 -5.54 34.89 -16.15
C ASN A 623 -4.95 35.35 -17.50
N GLN A 624 -4.49 34.42 -18.33
CA GLN A 624 -4.20 34.69 -19.74
C GLN A 624 -5.50 34.79 -20.57
N LEU A 625 -6.42 35.67 -20.15
CA LEU A 625 -7.63 36.03 -20.88
C LEU A 625 -7.60 37.52 -21.21
N ALA A 626 -6.66 37.91 -22.08
CA ALA A 626 -6.75 39.04 -23.01
C ALA A 626 -5.39 39.32 -23.70
N GLN A 627 -5.07 38.55 -24.74
CA GLN A 627 -4.70 39.09 -26.06
C GLN A 627 -5.28 38.17 -27.13
#